data_AF-A0A933TFT6-F1
#
_entry.id   AF-A0A933TFT6-F1
#
_cell.length_a   1.000
_cell.length_b   1.000
_cell.length_c   1.000
_cell.angle_alpha   90.00
_cell.angle_beta   90.00
_cell.angle_gamma   90.00
#
_symmetry.space_group_name_H-M   'P 1'
#
loop_
_entity.id
_entity.type
_entity.pdbx_description
1 polymer ?
#
loop_
_entity_poly.entity_id
_entity_poly.type
_entity_poly.pdbx_seq_one_letter_code
_entity_poly.pdbx_strand_id
1 'polypeptide(L)'
;MHIVTSAGERALAREETALPHKSPLMRSLLETPCNLGGRLLRTLFDLLPADLVLSLHDAVHRRLAGGRIYPFDAESPALARVAAEAGTLEVETGAAPALLALVSHPPVLGELGHLNFELVRHAIRAQRAVRGRPCRPRLVAAVDPFALDTVGMAAEGVYAGLVGLYHLGLDRLAFTRGRGSALIVGETAWPRLAWRLDRRLRAGGEVVMALAGGAPATARMLYTAREWIAARRRESPLRGRPAEVLRRLRTEEGFRRFEAEGLLGPGLRRSAWRMLEGWAMYAASLEPSSAEAGSLGPDSREVFASCLEVLGLAPEQRARAWAALEEEWPRETPWRRRLFRHLAARVLARGRPLLFLPVAHRWGERPGVAVGEAWSWRALAGGRIVGRVLGEAPRGWSGTPDEFAAAFGRANYR
;
A
#
# COMPACT_ATOMS: atom_id res chain seq x y z
N MET A 1 -1.22 -19.26 13.64
CA MET A 1 -1.68 -17.91 13.26
C MET A 1 -3.19 -17.97 13.19
N HIS A 2 -3.87 -17.44 14.20
CA HIS A 2 -5.33 -17.30 14.16
C HIS A 2 -5.65 -16.15 13.22
N ILE A 3 -6.54 -16.41 12.25
CA ILE A 3 -7.11 -15.32 11.46
C ILE A 3 -8.21 -14.74 12.31
N VAL A 4 -8.14 -13.44 12.56
CA VAL A 4 -9.23 -12.68 13.14
C VAL A 4 -10.36 -12.65 12.10
N THR A 5 -11.21 -13.67 12.13
CA THR A 5 -12.46 -13.70 11.37
C THR A 5 -13.54 -13.02 12.20
N SER A 6 -14.65 -12.60 11.61
CA SER A 6 -15.78 -12.09 12.41
C SER A 6 -16.35 -13.14 13.38
N ALA A 7 -16.12 -14.44 13.14
CA ALA A 7 -16.39 -15.50 14.10
C ALA A 7 -15.34 -15.52 15.23
N GLY A 8 -14.06 -15.27 14.91
CA GLY A 8 -12.98 -15.10 15.87
C GLY A 8 -13.11 -13.84 16.72
N GLU A 9 -13.54 -12.70 16.17
CA GLU A 9 -13.84 -11.48 16.94
C GLU A 9 -15.06 -11.66 17.82
N ARG A 10 -16.11 -12.32 17.32
CA ARG A 10 -17.28 -12.67 18.14
C ARG A 10 -16.93 -13.69 19.21
N ALA A 11 -16.04 -14.64 18.93
CA ALA A 11 -15.49 -15.53 19.96
C ALA A 11 -14.66 -14.75 20.97
N LEU A 12 -13.77 -13.85 20.52
CA LEU A 12 -12.95 -13.02 21.40
C LEU A 12 -13.81 -12.11 22.31
N ALA A 13 -14.85 -11.50 21.72
CA ALA A 13 -15.82 -10.65 22.42
C ALA A 13 -16.78 -11.45 23.33
N ARG A 14 -17.08 -12.72 23.00
CA ARG A 14 -17.92 -13.61 23.83
C ARG A 14 -17.13 -14.29 24.94
N GLU A 15 -15.85 -14.56 24.73
CA GLU A 15 -14.98 -15.27 25.67
C GLU A 15 -14.28 -14.33 26.66
N GLU A 16 -14.56 -13.02 26.64
CA GLU A 16 -13.79 -12.01 27.41
C GLU A 16 -12.27 -12.29 27.33
N THR A 17 -11.78 -12.73 26.17
CA THR A 17 -10.43 -13.28 26.08
C THR A 17 -9.47 -12.16 26.36
N ALA A 18 -8.88 -12.22 27.56
CA ALA A 18 -7.86 -11.29 27.97
C ALA A 18 -6.75 -11.33 26.91
N LEU A 19 -6.51 -10.19 26.27
CA LEU A 19 -5.37 -10.03 25.39
C LEU A 19 -4.12 -10.54 26.11
N PRO A 20 -3.21 -11.24 25.41
CA PRO A 20 -2.03 -11.80 26.06
C PRO A 20 -1.26 -10.70 26.79
N HIS A 21 -1.09 -10.85 28.10
CA HIS A 21 -0.33 -9.89 28.89
C HIS A 21 1.15 -9.96 28.50
N LYS A 22 1.71 -8.84 28.01
CA LYS A 22 3.11 -8.72 27.59
C LYS A 22 3.88 -7.83 28.55
N SER A 23 4.32 -8.40 29.67
CA SER A 23 5.06 -7.64 30.68
C SER A 23 6.36 -7.04 30.11
N PRO A 24 6.86 -5.92 30.63
CA PRO A 24 8.14 -5.35 30.21
C PRO A 24 9.30 -6.36 30.29
N LEU A 25 9.28 -7.24 31.31
CA LEU A 25 10.26 -8.31 31.47
C LEU A 25 10.18 -9.33 30.32
N MET A 26 8.98 -9.81 29.98
CA MET A 26 8.78 -10.71 28.84
C MET A 26 9.25 -10.06 27.53
N ARG A 27 8.96 -8.78 27.34
CA ARG A 27 9.43 -8.04 26.16
C ARG A 27 10.96 -8.01 26.10
N SER A 28 11.61 -7.69 27.22
CA SER A 28 13.08 -7.66 27.28
C SER A 28 13.72 -9.02 27.02
N LEU A 29 13.13 -10.11 27.53
CA LEU A 29 13.69 -11.46 27.43
C LEU A 29 13.41 -12.14 26.08
N LEU A 30 12.21 -11.97 25.52
CA LEU A 30 11.77 -12.75 24.36
C LEU A 30 11.84 -11.99 23.04
N GLU A 31 11.71 -10.66 23.04
CA GLU A 31 11.61 -9.91 21.79
C GLU A 31 12.86 -10.05 20.92
N THR A 32 14.03 -9.84 21.52
CA THR A 32 15.31 -9.87 20.79
C THR A 32 15.62 -11.28 20.26
N PRO A 33 15.54 -12.37 21.07
CA PRO A 33 15.72 -13.72 20.55
C PRO A 33 14.71 -14.11 19.47
N CYS A 34 13.43 -13.75 19.61
CA CYS A 34 12.42 -14.08 18.60
C CYS A 34 12.64 -13.31 17.29
N ASN A 35 13.03 -12.03 17.35
CA ASN A 35 13.39 -11.26 16.16
C ASN A 35 14.66 -11.81 15.49
N LEU A 36 15.65 -12.26 16.27
CA LEU A 36 16.81 -12.97 15.74
C LEU A 36 16.40 -14.27 15.06
N GLY A 37 15.49 -15.04 15.65
CA GLY A 37 14.88 -16.22 15.04
C GLY A 37 14.21 -15.90 13.70
N GLY A 38 13.40 -14.84 13.64
CA GLY A 38 12.80 -14.36 12.39
C GLY A 38 13.85 -13.96 11.32
N ARG A 39 14.96 -13.35 11.73
CA ARG A 39 16.08 -13.03 10.84
C ARG A 39 16.80 -14.29 10.33
N LEU A 40 17.00 -15.29 11.19
CA LEU A 40 17.57 -16.58 10.80
C LEU A 40 16.65 -17.29 9.79
N LEU A 41 15.33 -17.32 10.05
CA LEU A 41 14.34 -17.86 9.12
C LEU A 41 14.37 -17.15 7.76
N ARG A 42 14.51 -15.83 7.73
CA ARG A 42 14.73 -15.10 6.47
C ARG A 42 15.97 -15.62 5.74
N THR A 43 17.11 -15.72 6.42
CA THR A 43 18.36 -16.20 5.81
C THR A 43 18.17 -17.60 5.24
N LEU A 44 17.53 -18.49 6.00
CA LEU A 44 17.18 -19.84 5.53
C LEU A 44 16.30 -19.77 4.27
N PHE A 45 15.26 -18.93 4.26
CA PHE A 45 14.39 -18.78 3.09
C PHE A 45 15.15 -18.22 1.88
N ASP A 46 16.14 -17.37 2.07
CA ASP A 46 16.97 -16.85 0.98
C ASP A 46 17.91 -17.94 0.40
N LEU A 47 18.30 -18.94 1.22
CA LEU A 47 19.11 -20.10 0.80
C LEU A 47 18.30 -21.22 0.15
N LEU A 48 17.05 -21.44 0.56
CA LEU A 48 16.19 -22.49 -0.01
C LEU A 48 15.84 -22.21 -1.48
N PRO A 49 15.66 -23.22 -2.35
CA PRO A 49 15.19 -23.02 -3.73
C PRO A 49 13.91 -22.19 -3.79
N ALA A 50 13.82 -21.27 -4.75
CA ALA A 50 12.69 -20.34 -4.81
C ALA A 50 11.34 -21.06 -4.96
N ASP A 51 11.28 -22.15 -5.74
CA ASP A 51 10.05 -22.93 -5.93
C ASP A 51 9.57 -23.65 -4.66
N LEU A 52 10.49 -24.03 -3.77
CA LEU A 52 10.15 -24.57 -2.45
C LEU A 52 9.52 -23.49 -1.56
N VAL A 53 10.12 -22.29 -1.54
CA VAL A 53 9.58 -21.16 -0.77
C VAL A 53 8.21 -20.72 -1.30
N LEU A 54 8.03 -20.73 -2.62
CA LEU A 54 6.74 -20.45 -3.26
C LEU A 54 5.68 -21.50 -2.88
N SER A 55 6.04 -22.79 -2.91
CA SER A 55 5.16 -23.88 -2.47
C SER A 55 4.75 -23.73 -1.00
N LEU A 56 5.70 -23.35 -0.13
CA LEU A 56 5.41 -23.07 1.27
C LEU A 56 4.45 -21.88 1.43
N HIS A 57 4.69 -20.78 0.71
CA HIS A 57 3.75 -19.65 0.71
C HIS A 57 2.37 -20.07 0.22
N ASP A 58 2.27 -20.81 -0.89
CA ASP A 58 0.99 -21.28 -1.43
C ASP A 58 0.24 -22.15 -0.40
N ALA A 59 0.94 -23.08 0.26
CA ALA A 59 0.36 -23.90 1.33
C ALA A 59 -0.15 -23.06 2.51
N VAL A 60 0.64 -22.07 2.96
CA VAL A 60 0.23 -21.14 4.03
C VAL A 60 -1.00 -20.35 3.60
N HIS A 61 -1.01 -19.75 2.41
CA HIS A 61 -2.14 -18.95 1.94
C HIS A 61 -3.42 -19.79 1.75
N ARG A 62 -3.32 -21.03 1.22
CA ARG A 62 -4.47 -21.94 1.13
C ARG A 62 -5.04 -22.30 2.49
N ARG A 63 -4.18 -22.57 3.47
CA ARG A 63 -4.60 -22.83 4.85
C ARG A 63 -5.29 -21.61 5.44
N LEU A 64 -4.74 -20.41 5.21
CA LEU A 64 -5.31 -19.16 5.67
C LEU A 64 -6.63 -18.82 4.94
N ALA A 65 -6.80 -19.23 3.69
CA ALA A 65 -8.06 -19.09 2.98
C ALA A 65 -9.18 -20.03 3.49
N GLY A 66 -8.90 -20.91 4.47
CA GLY A 66 -9.91 -21.75 5.12
C GLY A 66 -10.61 -22.72 4.15
N GLY A 67 -9.90 -23.18 3.11
CA GLY A 67 -10.46 -24.06 2.09
C GLY A 67 -11.24 -23.37 0.96
N ARG A 68 -11.49 -22.05 1.06
CA ARG A 68 -12.12 -21.25 0.00
C ARG A 68 -11.05 -20.84 -1.03
N ILE A 69 -10.71 -21.76 -1.92
CA ILE A 69 -9.65 -21.61 -2.90
C ILE A 69 -10.23 -21.26 -4.26
N TYR A 70 -9.67 -20.23 -4.91
CA TYR A 70 -10.01 -19.92 -6.29
C TYR A 70 -8.98 -20.54 -7.25
N PRO A 71 -9.43 -21.17 -8.35
CA PRO A 71 -8.54 -21.71 -9.35
C PRO A 71 -7.71 -20.57 -9.97
N PHE A 72 -6.42 -20.82 -10.15
CA PHE A 72 -5.52 -19.92 -10.85
C PHE A 72 -5.17 -20.54 -12.19
N ASP A 73 -5.53 -19.84 -13.27
CA ASP A 73 -5.25 -20.26 -14.64
C ASP A 73 -3.88 -19.73 -15.09
N ALA A 74 -2.85 -20.57 -14.96
CA ALA A 74 -1.49 -20.25 -15.36
C ALA A 74 -1.33 -20.11 -16.88
N GLU A 75 -2.19 -20.79 -17.64
CA GLU A 75 -2.16 -20.86 -19.11
C GLU A 75 -3.08 -19.80 -19.74
N SER A 76 -3.61 -18.88 -18.94
CA SER A 76 -4.50 -17.85 -19.46
C SER A 76 -3.80 -17.04 -20.56
N PRO A 77 -4.47 -16.76 -21.70
CA PRO A 77 -3.90 -15.96 -22.78
C PRO A 77 -3.43 -14.58 -22.31
N ALA A 78 -4.05 -14.04 -21.27
CA ALA A 78 -3.63 -12.80 -20.63
C ALA A 78 -2.22 -12.90 -20.02
N LEU A 79 -1.94 -13.94 -19.22
CA LEU A 79 -0.61 -14.12 -18.63
C LEU A 79 0.45 -14.43 -19.68
N ALA A 80 0.11 -15.19 -20.72
CA ALA A 80 1.02 -15.46 -21.84
C ALA A 80 1.43 -14.16 -22.56
N ARG A 81 0.49 -13.25 -22.84
CA ARG A 81 0.80 -11.92 -23.42
C ARG A 81 1.71 -11.10 -22.52
N VAL A 82 1.50 -11.19 -21.21
CA VAL A 82 2.31 -10.45 -20.24
C VAL A 82 3.73 -11.01 -20.12
N ALA A 83 3.88 -12.35 -20.17
CA ALA A 83 5.18 -13.01 -20.25
C ALA A 83 5.94 -12.61 -21.52
N ALA A 84 5.24 -12.58 -22.67
CA ALA A 84 5.81 -12.13 -23.95
C ALA A 84 6.28 -10.68 -23.87
N GLU A 85 5.47 -9.76 -23.31
CA GLU A 85 5.89 -8.37 -23.11
C GLU A 85 7.09 -8.26 -22.16
N ALA A 86 7.18 -9.10 -21.13
CA ALA A 86 8.34 -9.09 -20.24
C ALA A 86 9.65 -9.41 -21.01
N GLY A 87 9.60 -10.38 -21.93
CA GLY A 87 10.70 -10.70 -22.83
C GLY A 87 11.01 -9.55 -23.80
N THR A 88 9.98 -8.96 -24.42
CA THR A 88 10.13 -7.79 -25.30
C THR A 88 10.81 -6.62 -24.59
N LEU A 89 10.40 -6.29 -23.37
CA LEU A 89 11.02 -5.22 -22.58
C LEU A 89 12.48 -5.52 -22.26
N GLU A 90 12.81 -6.76 -21.92
CA GLU A 90 14.19 -7.17 -21.63
C GLU A 90 15.08 -7.02 -22.86
N VAL A 91 14.60 -7.41 -24.05
CA VAL A 91 15.31 -7.20 -25.32
C VAL A 91 15.44 -5.71 -25.66
N GLU A 92 14.35 -4.95 -25.57
CA GLU A 92 14.33 -3.52 -25.95
C GLU A 92 15.18 -2.62 -25.03
N THR A 93 15.31 -2.99 -23.75
CA THR A 93 15.98 -2.15 -22.74
C THR A 93 17.31 -2.72 -22.24
N GLY A 94 17.64 -3.96 -22.61
CA GLY A 94 18.79 -4.70 -22.07
C GLY A 94 18.65 -5.08 -20.60
N ALA A 95 17.46 -4.98 -20.02
CA ALA A 95 17.23 -5.19 -18.59
C ALA A 95 15.90 -5.89 -18.32
N ALA A 96 15.93 -7.02 -17.59
CA ALA A 96 14.72 -7.70 -17.14
C ALA A 96 13.76 -6.74 -16.39
N PRO A 97 12.47 -6.66 -16.74
CA PRO A 97 11.55 -5.77 -16.06
C PRO A 97 11.34 -6.18 -14.60
N ALA A 98 11.19 -5.18 -13.74
CA ALA A 98 10.69 -5.41 -12.38
C ALA A 98 9.18 -5.69 -12.47
N LEU A 99 8.72 -6.69 -11.72
CA LEU A 99 7.30 -7.07 -11.70
C LEU A 99 6.63 -6.51 -10.45
N LEU A 100 5.57 -5.75 -10.64
CA LEU A 100 4.78 -5.18 -9.55
C LEU A 100 3.34 -5.69 -9.65
N ALA A 101 2.98 -6.64 -8.79
CA ALA A 101 1.60 -7.07 -8.66
C ALA A 101 0.87 -6.16 -7.68
N LEU A 102 -0.17 -5.50 -8.17
CA LEU A 102 -0.98 -4.55 -7.44
C LEU A 102 -2.30 -5.21 -7.08
N VAL A 103 -2.46 -5.61 -5.82
CA VAL A 103 -3.68 -6.27 -5.36
C VAL A 103 -4.73 -5.24 -4.96
N SER A 104 -6.01 -5.50 -5.25
CA SER A 104 -7.11 -4.77 -4.62
C SER A 104 -7.22 -5.15 -3.15
N HIS A 105 -8.09 -4.48 -2.39
CA HIS A 105 -8.22 -4.72 -0.96
C HIS A 105 -9.68 -5.05 -0.60
N PRO A 106 -10.06 -6.34 -0.53
CA PRO A 106 -11.40 -6.74 -0.12
C PRO A 106 -11.64 -6.34 1.35
N PRO A 107 -12.89 -6.39 1.83
CA PRO A 107 -13.22 -6.32 3.25
C PRO A 107 -12.33 -7.30 4.03
N VAL A 108 -11.71 -6.80 5.10
CA VAL A 108 -10.75 -7.57 5.91
C VAL A 108 -11.45 -8.58 6.81
N LEU A 109 -12.71 -8.28 7.15
CA LEU A 109 -13.51 -9.05 8.09
C LEU A 109 -14.70 -9.70 7.39
N GLY A 110 -15.34 -10.63 8.09
CA GLY A 110 -16.51 -11.33 7.59
C GLY A 110 -16.18 -12.52 6.69
N GLU A 111 -17.17 -12.90 5.88
CA GLU A 111 -17.09 -14.05 4.98
C GLU A 111 -16.12 -13.88 3.82
N LEU A 112 -15.56 -12.68 3.64
CA LEU A 112 -14.72 -12.30 2.51
C LEU A 112 -13.25 -12.13 2.91
N GLY A 113 -12.91 -12.26 4.19
CA GLY A 113 -11.53 -12.12 4.66
C GLY A 113 -10.56 -13.08 3.98
N HIS A 114 -11.02 -14.25 3.53
CA HIS A 114 -10.21 -15.23 2.79
C HIS A 114 -9.69 -14.69 1.44
N LEU A 115 -10.40 -13.73 0.83
CA LEU A 115 -10.01 -13.13 -0.44
C LEU A 115 -8.67 -12.41 -0.35
N ASN A 116 -8.30 -11.85 0.81
CA ASN A 116 -6.98 -11.23 0.98
C ASN A 116 -5.85 -12.23 0.72
N PHE A 117 -5.98 -13.46 1.22
CA PHE A 117 -4.97 -14.50 1.02
C PHE A 117 -4.97 -15.02 -0.41
N GLU A 118 -6.15 -15.17 -1.02
CA GLU A 118 -6.27 -15.61 -2.40
C GLU A 118 -5.74 -14.56 -3.39
N LEU A 119 -5.92 -13.26 -3.14
CA LEU A 119 -5.33 -12.20 -3.95
C LEU A 119 -3.80 -12.23 -3.93
N VAL A 120 -3.21 -12.36 -2.74
CA VAL A 120 -1.75 -12.47 -2.60
C VAL A 120 -1.23 -13.74 -3.27
N ARG A 121 -1.92 -14.87 -3.07
CA ARG A 121 -1.59 -16.14 -3.72
C ARG A 121 -1.62 -16.03 -5.24
N HIS A 122 -2.68 -15.48 -5.82
CA HIS A 122 -2.80 -15.26 -7.26
C HIS A 122 -1.74 -14.30 -7.78
N ALA A 123 -1.41 -13.23 -7.04
CA ALA A 123 -0.34 -12.31 -7.40
C ALA A 123 1.04 -12.97 -7.44
N ILE A 124 1.36 -13.80 -6.45
CA ILE A 124 2.61 -14.58 -6.42
C ILE A 124 2.68 -15.55 -7.60
N ARG A 125 1.59 -16.27 -7.88
CA ARG A 125 1.52 -17.24 -8.99
C ARG A 125 1.59 -16.55 -10.36
N ALA A 126 0.92 -15.41 -10.53
CA ALA A 126 1.00 -14.59 -11.73
C ALA A 126 2.43 -14.11 -12.00
N GLN A 127 3.15 -13.66 -10.96
CA GLN A 127 4.55 -13.27 -11.10
C GLN A 127 5.45 -14.45 -11.51
N ARG A 128 5.25 -15.64 -10.95
CA ARG A 128 6.01 -16.84 -11.33
C ARG A 128 5.73 -17.24 -12.78
N ALA A 129 4.47 -17.22 -13.20
CA ALA A 129 4.05 -17.52 -14.57
C ALA A 129 4.67 -16.54 -15.58
N VAL A 130 4.52 -15.23 -15.34
CA VAL A 130 5.08 -14.17 -16.19
C VAL A 130 6.60 -14.25 -16.27
N ARG A 131 7.27 -14.58 -15.15
CA ARG A 131 8.73 -14.63 -15.11
C ARG A 131 9.29 -15.84 -15.85
N GLY A 132 8.58 -16.97 -15.91
CA GLY A 132 9.03 -18.22 -16.54
C GLY A 132 10.21 -18.92 -15.85
N ARG A 133 10.90 -18.26 -14.89
CA ARG A 133 12.05 -18.78 -14.13
C ARG A 133 11.87 -18.60 -12.62
N PRO A 134 12.66 -19.32 -11.79
CA PRO A 134 12.58 -19.20 -10.33
C PRO A 134 12.63 -17.73 -9.87
N CYS A 135 11.65 -17.31 -9.08
CA CYS A 135 11.50 -15.93 -8.61
C CYS A 135 11.13 -15.88 -7.12
N ARG A 136 11.42 -14.75 -6.45
CA ARG A 136 11.13 -14.58 -5.02
C ARG A 136 10.29 -13.32 -4.77
N PRO A 137 8.98 -13.35 -5.07
CA PRO A 137 8.06 -12.27 -4.75
C PRO A 137 8.18 -11.79 -3.32
N ARG A 138 8.26 -10.46 -3.13
CA ARG A 138 8.26 -9.84 -1.81
C ARG A 138 6.97 -9.08 -1.61
N LEU A 139 6.29 -9.32 -0.49
CA LEU A 139 5.05 -8.63 -0.16
C LEU A 139 5.39 -7.27 0.47
N VAL A 140 4.67 -6.21 0.13
CA VAL A 140 4.60 -5.03 0.99
C VAL A 140 3.50 -5.31 2.00
N ALA A 141 3.91 -5.60 3.24
CA ALA A 141 3.00 -6.00 4.31
C ALA A 141 3.07 -4.97 5.45
N ALA A 142 1.92 -4.45 5.86
CA ALA A 142 1.84 -3.69 7.09
C ALA A 142 1.94 -4.66 8.27
N VAL A 143 2.88 -4.41 9.18
CA VAL A 143 2.88 -5.06 10.49
C VAL A 143 1.92 -4.25 11.35
N ASP A 144 0.71 -4.77 11.51
CA ASP A 144 -0.36 -4.10 12.26
C ASP A 144 -0.15 -4.30 13.76
N PRO A 145 0.10 -3.22 14.55
CA PRO A 145 0.23 -3.29 15.99
C PRO A 145 -0.94 -4.00 16.68
N PHE A 146 -2.17 -3.77 16.23
CA PHE A 146 -3.35 -4.38 16.83
C PHE A 146 -3.36 -5.89 16.62
N ALA A 147 -3.01 -6.35 15.41
CA ALA A 147 -2.87 -7.78 15.13
C ALA A 147 -1.70 -8.41 15.91
N LEU A 148 -0.64 -7.65 16.19
CA LEU A 148 0.42 -8.14 17.06
C LEU A 148 -0.04 -8.25 18.53
N ASP A 149 -0.89 -7.35 19.01
CA ASP A 149 -1.41 -7.36 20.37
C ASP A 149 -2.33 -8.53 20.70
N THR A 150 -2.93 -9.16 19.69
CA THR A 150 -3.74 -10.38 19.86
C THR A 150 -2.92 -11.67 19.92
N VAL A 151 -1.60 -11.63 19.68
CA VAL A 151 -0.74 -12.81 19.72
C VAL A 151 0.27 -12.76 20.86
N GLY A 152 0.69 -13.93 21.34
CA GLY A 152 1.73 -14.05 22.36
C GLY A 152 3.08 -13.48 21.90
N MET A 153 3.93 -13.07 22.85
CA MET A 153 5.19 -12.36 22.59
C MET A 153 6.13 -13.09 21.62
N ALA A 154 6.20 -14.42 21.69
CA ALA A 154 7.04 -15.22 20.79
C ALA A 154 6.54 -15.17 19.34
N ALA A 155 5.22 -15.30 19.14
CA ALA A 155 4.60 -15.20 17.82
C ALA A 155 4.74 -13.80 17.24
N GLU A 156 4.59 -12.76 18.07
CA GLU A 156 4.86 -11.36 17.67
C GLU A 156 6.29 -11.20 17.14
N GLY A 157 7.30 -11.60 17.92
CA GLY A 157 8.70 -11.44 17.53
C GLY A 157 9.08 -12.24 16.28
N VAL A 158 8.61 -13.49 16.18
CA VAL A 158 8.86 -14.32 14.98
C VAL A 158 8.17 -13.71 13.76
N TYR A 159 6.91 -13.25 13.89
CA TYR A 159 6.18 -12.60 12.80
C TYR A 159 6.85 -11.29 12.38
N ALA A 160 7.17 -10.41 13.32
CA ALA A 160 7.81 -9.13 13.04
C ALA A 160 9.18 -9.32 12.39
N GLY A 161 9.98 -10.27 12.87
CA GLY A 161 11.25 -10.63 12.25
C GLY A 161 11.08 -11.22 10.85
N LEU A 162 10.24 -12.24 10.68
CA LEU A 162 10.05 -12.90 9.39
C LEU A 162 9.38 -11.98 8.37
N VAL A 163 8.16 -11.49 8.64
CA VAL A 163 7.40 -10.65 7.72
C VAL A 163 8.11 -9.30 7.52
N GLY A 164 8.67 -8.73 8.57
CA GLY A 164 9.41 -7.47 8.50
C GLY A 164 10.63 -7.56 7.57
N LEU A 165 11.46 -8.58 7.77
CA LEU A 165 12.78 -8.69 7.15
C LEU A 165 12.76 -9.46 5.83
N TYR A 166 12.02 -10.57 5.74
CA TYR A 166 11.92 -11.37 4.50
C TYR A 166 11.06 -10.63 3.48
N HIS A 167 9.89 -10.13 3.86
CA HIS A 167 9.09 -9.29 2.98
C HIS A 167 9.50 -7.81 3.10
N LEU A 168 8.85 -6.93 2.33
CA LEU A 168 8.97 -5.48 2.48
C LEU A 168 8.04 -5.02 3.60
N GLY A 169 8.23 -5.61 4.79
CA GLY A 169 7.39 -5.32 5.94
C GLY A 169 7.56 -3.89 6.41
N LEU A 170 6.45 -3.35 6.87
CA LEU A 170 6.30 -1.98 7.29
C LEU A 170 5.87 -1.98 8.75
N ASP A 171 6.86 -1.81 9.63
CA ASP A 171 6.65 -1.80 11.07
C ASP A 171 6.65 -0.36 11.57
N ARG A 172 5.52 0.07 12.14
CA ARG A 172 5.35 1.40 12.76
C ARG A 172 5.99 1.46 14.14
N LEU A 173 6.19 0.31 14.78
CA LEU A 173 6.76 0.16 16.12
C LEU A 173 8.24 -0.16 16.10
N ALA A 174 8.88 -0.35 14.93
CA ALA A 174 10.28 -0.77 14.84
C ALA A 174 11.25 0.03 15.74
N PHE A 175 11.01 1.34 15.91
CA PHE A 175 11.82 2.22 16.75
C PHE A 175 11.34 2.35 18.20
N THR A 176 10.13 1.92 18.52
CA THR A 176 9.59 1.88 19.88
C THR A 176 9.87 0.56 20.59
N ARG A 177 10.44 -0.41 19.88
CA ARG A 177 10.92 -1.69 20.41
C ARG A 177 12.17 -1.52 21.28
N GLY A 178 12.49 -2.51 22.10
CA GLY A 178 13.72 -2.50 22.92
C GLY A 178 14.99 -2.32 22.06
N ARG A 179 16.06 -1.74 22.62
CA ARG A 179 17.29 -1.37 21.85
C ARG A 179 17.84 -2.51 20.98
N GLY A 180 17.91 -3.73 21.51
CA GLY A 180 18.39 -4.91 20.78
C GLY A 180 17.48 -5.28 19.60
N SER A 181 16.18 -5.31 19.87
CA SER A 181 15.14 -5.54 18.86
C SER A 181 15.18 -4.47 17.75
N ALA A 182 15.25 -3.18 18.12
CA ALA A 182 15.34 -2.07 17.18
C ALA A 182 16.60 -2.13 16.29
N LEU A 183 17.71 -2.69 16.77
CA LEU A 183 18.90 -2.93 15.95
C LEU A 183 18.69 -4.05 14.91
N ILE A 184 17.94 -5.10 15.27
CA ILE A 184 17.65 -6.23 14.37
C ILE A 184 16.60 -5.85 13.32
N VAL A 185 15.47 -5.28 13.75
CA VAL A 185 14.34 -4.98 12.86
C VAL A 185 14.29 -3.53 12.41
N GLY A 186 15.24 -2.69 12.78
CA GLY A 186 15.21 -1.26 12.41
C GLY A 186 15.16 -1.01 10.91
N GLU A 187 15.61 -1.95 10.06
CA GLU A 187 15.46 -1.83 8.61
C GLU A 187 14.00 -1.93 8.12
N THR A 188 13.11 -2.51 8.92
CA THR A 188 11.67 -2.67 8.61
C THR A 188 10.85 -1.43 8.96
N ALA A 189 11.48 -0.43 9.57
CA ALA A 189 10.83 0.81 9.94
C ALA A 189 10.17 1.50 8.75
N TRP A 190 8.95 1.99 8.97
CA TRP A 190 8.14 2.70 7.96
C TRP A 190 8.95 3.67 7.06
N PRO A 191 9.81 4.57 7.59
CA PRO A 191 10.55 5.53 6.75
C PRO A 191 11.50 4.88 5.74
N ARG A 192 11.92 3.64 5.98
CA ARG A 192 12.87 2.90 5.12
C ARG A 192 12.16 2.10 4.03
N LEU A 193 10.84 1.91 4.07
CA LEU A 193 10.11 1.11 3.08
C LEU A 193 10.36 1.59 1.65
N ALA A 194 10.26 2.90 1.39
CA ALA A 194 10.43 3.45 0.05
C ALA A 194 11.81 3.11 -0.54
N TRP A 195 12.87 3.15 0.28
CA TRP A 195 14.21 2.77 -0.14
C TRP A 195 14.34 1.27 -0.40
N ARG A 196 13.75 0.43 0.46
CA ARG A 196 13.76 -1.04 0.26
C ARG A 196 13.01 -1.44 -1.01
N LEU A 197 11.86 -0.80 -1.26
CA LEU A 197 11.08 -0.97 -2.48
C LEU A 197 11.87 -0.55 -3.73
N ASP A 198 12.46 0.66 -3.72
CA ASP A 198 13.33 1.18 -4.79
C ASP A 198 14.45 0.18 -5.10
N ARG A 199 15.21 -0.24 -4.07
CA ARG A 199 16.30 -1.21 -4.21
C ARG A 199 15.83 -2.53 -4.82
N ARG A 200 14.71 -3.08 -4.37
CA ARG A 200 14.17 -4.35 -4.88
C ARG A 200 13.75 -4.24 -6.34
N LEU A 201 13.02 -3.18 -6.69
CA LEU A 201 12.52 -2.99 -8.05
C LEU A 201 13.64 -2.66 -9.03
N ARG A 202 14.60 -1.80 -8.65
CA ARG A 202 15.77 -1.49 -9.50
C ARG A 202 16.62 -2.71 -9.84
N ALA A 203 16.64 -3.70 -8.96
CA ALA A 203 17.29 -4.99 -9.21
C ALA A 203 16.48 -5.92 -10.15
N GLY A 204 15.36 -5.45 -10.72
CA GLY A 204 14.45 -6.26 -11.53
C GLY A 204 13.61 -7.24 -10.71
N GLY A 205 13.49 -7.03 -9.39
CA GLY A 205 12.79 -7.95 -8.50
C GLY A 205 11.26 -7.92 -8.64
N GLU A 206 10.63 -8.88 -7.98
CA GLU A 206 9.18 -9.05 -7.93
C GLU A 206 8.62 -8.54 -6.60
N VAL A 207 7.57 -7.72 -6.66
CA VAL A 207 6.89 -7.15 -5.49
C VAL A 207 5.39 -7.32 -5.63
N VAL A 208 4.72 -7.75 -4.56
CA VAL A 208 3.26 -7.73 -4.44
C VAL A 208 2.89 -6.67 -3.42
N MET A 209 1.94 -5.79 -3.72
CA MET A 209 1.48 -4.77 -2.78
C MET A 209 0.00 -4.45 -2.96
N ALA A 210 -0.69 -4.17 -1.87
CA ALA A 210 -2.06 -3.67 -1.93
C ALA A 210 -2.07 -2.23 -2.42
N LEU A 211 -2.78 -1.95 -3.51
CA LEU A 211 -2.86 -0.60 -4.06
C LEU A 211 -3.66 0.32 -3.15
N ALA A 212 -4.75 -0.15 -2.54
CA ALA A 212 -5.59 0.64 -1.63
C ALA A 212 -4.94 0.90 -0.26
N GLY A 213 -3.85 0.21 0.09
CA GLY A 213 -3.07 0.47 1.31
C GLY A 213 -3.83 0.31 2.63
N GLY A 214 -4.95 -0.43 2.63
CA GLY A 214 -5.81 -0.69 3.79
C GLY A 214 -7.29 -0.78 3.40
N ALA A 215 -8.16 -0.86 4.41
CA ALA A 215 -9.61 -0.81 4.25
C ALA A 215 -10.06 0.48 3.52
N PRO A 216 -11.15 0.45 2.73
CA PRO A 216 -11.60 1.60 1.93
C PRO A 216 -11.72 2.91 2.71
N ALA A 217 -12.33 2.90 3.90
CA ALA A 217 -12.47 4.09 4.74
C ALA A 217 -11.10 4.68 5.10
N THR A 218 -10.18 3.85 5.61
CA THR A 218 -8.79 4.24 5.89
C THR A 218 -8.09 4.75 4.64
N ALA A 219 -8.38 4.14 3.49
CA ALA A 219 -7.77 4.53 2.24
C ALA A 219 -8.18 5.96 1.83
N ARG A 220 -9.47 6.26 1.94
CA ARG A 220 -10.05 7.58 1.69
C ARG A 220 -9.50 8.63 2.66
N MET A 221 -9.62 8.37 3.96
CA MET A 221 -9.19 9.29 5.01
C MET A 221 -7.70 9.61 4.96
N LEU A 222 -6.84 8.58 4.85
CA LEU A 222 -5.40 8.77 5.00
C LEU A 222 -4.68 9.05 3.68
N TYR A 223 -5.16 8.50 2.57
CA TYR A 223 -4.45 8.58 1.31
C TYR A 223 -5.10 9.49 0.30
N THR A 224 -6.43 9.48 0.13
CA THR A 224 -7.09 10.44 -0.77
C THR A 224 -6.85 11.86 -0.29
N ALA A 225 -7.12 12.14 0.99
CA ALA A 225 -6.87 13.45 1.59
C ALA A 225 -5.43 13.92 1.34
N ARG A 226 -4.47 13.03 1.61
CA ARG A 226 -3.04 13.31 1.47
C ARG A 226 -2.61 13.51 0.01
N GLU A 227 -3.05 12.65 -0.91
CA GLU A 227 -2.75 12.77 -2.34
C GLU A 227 -3.34 14.05 -2.92
N TRP A 228 -4.57 14.36 -2.55
CA TRP A 228 -5.29 15.56 -2.95
C TRP A 228 -4.56 16.82 -2.48
N ILE A 229 -4.24 16.95 -1.19
CA ILE A 229 -3.48 18.10 -0.66
C ILE A 229 -2.11 18.23 -1.37
N ALA A 230 -1.44 17.11 -1.66
CA ALA A 230 -0.18 17.13 -2.42
C ALA A 230 -0.32 17.72 -3.81
N ALA A 231 -1.42 17.44 -4.50
CA ALA A 231 -1.70 17.98 -5.82
C ALA A 231 -1.96 19.49 -5.72
N ARG A 232 -2.81 19.91 -4.79
CA ARG A 232 -3.13 21.34 -4.56
C ARG A 232 -1.92 22.16 -4.15
N ARG A 233 -1.00 21.60 -3.36
CA ARG A 233 0.30 22.22 -3.07
C ARG A 233 1.10 22.54 -4.34
N ARG A 234 1.04 21.70 -5.37
CA ARG A 234 1.79 21.95 -6.62
C ARG A 234 1.20 23.11 -7.43
N GLU A 235 -0.11 23.31 -7.33
CA GLU A 235 -0.89 24.35 -8.00
C GLU A 235 -0.88 25.69 -7.23
N SER A 236 -0.57 25.64 -5.93
CA SER A 236 -0.62 26.80 -5.05
C SER A 236 0.41 27.88 -5.42
N PRO A 237 0.00 29.17 -5.50
CA PRO A 237 0.94 30.30 -5.64
C PRO A 237 1.78 30.52 -4.36
N LEU A 238 1.47 29.80 -3.28
CA LEU A 238 2.19 29.82 -2.01
C LEU A 238 3.15 28.63 -1.86
N ARG A 239 3.33 27.80 -2.90
CA ARG A 239 4.20 26.61 -2.85
C ARG A 239 5.62 26.90 -2.33
N GLY A 240 6.20 28.04 -2.71
CA GLY A 240 7.51 28.51 -2.27
C GLY A 240 7.51 29.29 -0.95
N ARG A 241 6.33 29.51 -0.34
CA ARG A 241 6.12 30.35 0.84
C ARG A 241 5.46 29.56 1.98
N PRO A 242 6.10 28.50 2.51
CA PRO A 242 5.50 27.64 3.54
C PRO A 242 5.19 28.36 4.86
N ALA A 243 5.96 29.41 5.22
CA ALA A 243 5.68 30.21 6.43
C ALA A 243 4.36 30.98 6.31
N GLU A 244 4.05 31.51 5.11
CA GLU A 244 2.78 32.19 4.83
C GLU A 244 1.60 31.21 4.89
N VAL A 245 1.78 29.99 4.38
CA VAL A 245 0.77 28.92 4.51
C VAL A 245 0.52 28.57 5.98
N LEU A 246 1.58 28.46 6.79
CA LEU A 246 1.43 28.19 8.23
C LEU A 246 0.73 29.35 8.96
N ARG A 247 1.04 30.60 8.59
CA ARG A 247 0.38 31.78 9.14
C ARG A 247 -1.13 31.75 8.86
N ARG A 248 -1.53 31.45 7.62
CA ARG A 248 -2.94 31.29 7.22
C ARG A 248 -3.61 30.10 7.88
N LEU A 249 -2.92 28.96 7.98
CA LEU A 249 -3.44 27.82 8.74
C LEU A 249 -3.82 28.21 10.16
N ARG A 250 -2.98 29.00 10.84
CA ARG A 250 -3.23 29.44 12.22
C ARG A 250 -4.34 30.49 12.38
N THR A 251 -4.84 31.07 11.29
CA THR A 251 -6.06 31.90 11.35
C THR A 251 -7.33 31.03 11.39
N GLU A 252 -7.26 29.80 10.90
CA GLU A 252 -8.37 28.86 10.93
C GLU A 252 -8.60 28.32 12.35
N GLU A 253 -9.80 28.50 12.89
CA GLU A 253 -10.16 28.03 14.23
C GLU A 253 -10.08 26.49 14.34
N GLY A 254 -10.60 25.77 13.35
CA GLY A 254 -10.50 24.32 13.29
C GLY A 254 -9.05 23.82 13.28
N PHE A 255 -8.13 24.53 12.62
CA PHE A 255 -6.73 24.18 12.62
C PHE A 255 -6.06 24.45 13.97
N ARG A 256 -6.37 25.58 14.64
CA ARG A 256 -5.82 25.87 15.98
C ARG A 256 -6.18 24.78 16.99
N ARG A 257 -7.42 24.29 16.96
CA ARG A 257 -7.86 23.13 17.77
C ARG A 257 -7.03 21.89 17.44
N PHE A 258 -6.90 21.55 16.16
CA PHE A 258 -6.04 20.44 15.72
C PHE A 258 -4.57 20.60 16.13
N GLU A 259 -3.98 21.79 16.06
CA GLU A 259 -2.58 22.05 16.42
C GLU A 259 -2.32 21.93 17.93
N ALA A 260 -3.30 22.29 18.76
CA ALA A 260 -3.24 22.21 20.22
C ALA A 260 -3.54 20.80 20.75
N GLU A 261 -4.59 20.16 20.24
CA GLU A 261 -5.19 18.96 20.83
C GLU A 261 -4.97 17.70 19.98
N GLY A 262 -4.60 17.85 18.71
CA GLY A 262 -4.48 16.72 17.79
C GLY A 262 -3.30 15.80 18.12
N LEU A 263 -3.56 14.49 18.10
CA LEU A 263 -2.57 13.40 18.27
C LEU A 263 -1.29 13.57 17.42
N LEU A 264 -1.37 14.29 16.29
CA LEU A 264 -0.25 14.54 15.37
C LEU A 264 0.22 16.01 15.34
N GLY A 265 -0.59 16.96 15.84
CA GLY A 265 -0.36 18.40 15.69
C GLY A 265 0.99 18.87 16.23
N PRO A 266 1.32 18.57 17.50
CA PRO A 266 2.60 18.97 18.10
C PRO A 266 3.84 18.39 17.40
N GLY A 267 3.75 17.15 16.90
CA GLY A 267 4.86 16.44 16.25
C GLY A 267 5.13 16.86 14.80
N LEU A 268 4.16 17.48 14.12
CA LEU A 268 4.25 17.85 12.69
C LEU A 268 4.66 19.31 12.44
N ARG A 269 4.87 20.12 13.49
CA ARG A 269 5.15 21.57 13.45
C ARG A 269 6.31 22.01 12.54
N ARG A 270 7.19 21.07 12.15
CA ARG A 270 8.34 21.34 11.27
C ARG A 270 7.96 21.52 9.80
N SER A 271 6.71 21.27 9.39
CA SER A 271 6.31 21.44 8.00
C SER A 271 4.85 21.86 7.86
N ALA A 272 4.61 23.09 7.38
CA ALA A 272 3.28 23.60 7.05
C ALA A 272 2.48 22.64 6.16
N TRP A 273 3.15 21.97 5.21
CA TRP A 273 2.54 21.00 4.32
C TRP A 273 2.10 19.73 5.03
N ARG A 274 2.89 19.26 6.02
CA ARG A 274 2.51 18.08 6.81
C ARG A 274 1.41 18.41 7.80
N MET A 275 1.41 19.62 8.36
CA MET A 275 0.31 20.13 9.18
C MET A 275 -1.00 20.19 8.37
N LEU A 276 -0.96 20.72 7.13
CA LEU A 276 -2.12 20.76 6.24
C LEU A 276 -2.62 19.35 5.87
N GLU A 277 -1.71 18.44 5.48
CA GLU A 277 -2.05 17.02 5.23
C GLU A 277 -2.69 16.39 6.49
N GLY A 278 -2.09 16.59 7.65
CA GLY A 278 -2.55 16.03 8.92
C GLY A 278 -3.90 16.56 9.38
N TRP A 279 -4.16 17.85 9.18
CA TRP A 279 -5.44 18.47 9.53
C TRP A 279 -6.58 17.93 8.66
N ALA A 280 -6.40 17.83 7.34
CA ALA A 280 -7.39 17.24 6.44
C ALA A 280 -7.66 15.75 6.76
N MET A 281 -6.60 14.99 7.06
CA MET A 281 -6.74 13.59 7.48
C MET A 281 -7.47 13.45 8.81
N TYR A 282 -7.17 14.34 9.78
CA TYR A 282 -7.82 14.35 11.08
C TYR A 282 -9.32 14.65 10.96
N ALA A 283 -9.69 15.69 10.21
CA ALA A 283 -11.10 16.03 9.97
C ALA A 283 -11.87 14.85 9.36
N ALA A 284 -11.30 14.22 8.32
CA ALA A 284 -11.88 13.03 7.71
C ALA A 284 -12.04 11.85 8.68
N SER A 285 -11.17 11.74 9.69
CA SER A 285 -11.24 10.68 10.70
C SER A 285 -12.27 10.89 11.80
N LEU A 286 -12.79 12.11 11.96
CA LEU A 286 -13.87 12.40 12.90
C LEU A 286 -15.23 11.91 12.39
N GLU A 287 -15.35 11.62 11.09
CA GLU A 287 -16.59 11.24 10.43
C GLU A 287 -16.46 9.87 9.73
N PRO A 288 -16.12 8.78 10.45
CA PRO A 288 -15.78 7.49 9.85
C PRO A 288 -16.93 6.89 9.03
N SER A 289 -18.19 7.06 9.47
CA SER A 289 -19.37 6.56 8.73
C SER A 289 -19.50 7.19 7.34
N SER A 290 -19.22 8.49 7.22
CA SER A 290 -19.18 9.18 5.92
C SER A 290 -18.06 8.61 5.05
N ALA A 291 -16.87 8.43 5.63
CA ALA A 291 -15.73 7.85 4.92
C ALA A 291 -16.01 6.41 4.47
N GLU A 292 -16.73 5.60 5.25
CA GLU A 292 -17.18 4.24 4.87
C GLU A 292 -18.18 4.27 3.71
N ALA A 293 -19.15 5.19 3.76
CA ALA A 293 -20.12 5.42 2.70
C ALA A 293 -19.53 6.05 1.42
N GLY A 294 -18.25 6.45 1.45
CA GLY A 294 -17.61 7.11 0.31
C GLY A 294 -18.07 8.56 0.12
N SER A 295 -18.54 9.21 1.18
CA SER A 295 -18.95 10.61 1.20
C SER A 295 -18.08 11.45 2.13
N LEU A 296 -18.04 12.76 1.90
CA LEU A 296 -17.45 13.73 2.83
C LEU A 296 -18.54 14.26 3.74
N GLY A 297 -18.36 14.13 5.04
CA GLY A 297 -19.23 14.75 6.03
C GLY A 297 -19.03 16.28 6.11
N PRO A 298 -19.96 17.00 6.74
CA PRO A 298 -19.97 18.47 6.78
C PRO A 298 -18.66 19.08 7.30
N ASP A 299 -18.12 18.56 8.41
CA ASP A 299 -16.92 19.11 9.03
C ASP A 299 -15.69 18.87 8.14
N SER A 300 -15.59 17.68 7.55
CA SER A 300 -14.57 17.39 6.56
C SER A 300 -14.67 18.36 5.39
N ARG A 301 -15.87 18.59 4.84
CA ARG A 301 -16.06 19.48 3.69
C ARG A 301 -15.58 20.90 3.99
N GLU A 302 -15.92 21.44 5.15
CA GLU A 302 -15.47 22.76 5.60
C GLU A 302 -13.94 22.81 5.70
N VAL A 303 -13.30 21.80 6.28
CA VAL A 303 -11.84 21.73 6.40
C VAL A 303 -11.16 21.65 5.03
N PHE A 304 -11.68 20.81 4.12
CA PHE A 304 -11.14 20.71 2.76
C PHE A 304 -11.30 22.03 1.99
N ALA A 305 -12.42 22.74 2.14
CA ALA A 305 -12.61 24.07 1.57
C ALA A 305 -11.60 25.09 2.15
N SER A 306 -11.47 25.14 3.47
CA SER A 306 -10.51 25.98 4.20
C SER A 306 -9.07 25.72 3.74
N CYS A 307 -8.70 24.45 3.51
CA CYS A 307 -7.40 24.09 2.96
C CYS A 307 -7.13 24.75 1.60
N LEU A 308 -8.14 24.87 0.72
CA LEU A 308 -7.99 25.52 -0.59
C LEU A 308 -7.80 27.03 -0.45
N GLU A 309 -8.46 27.66 0.52
CA GLU A 309 -8.35 29.09 0.80
C GLU A 309 -6.97 29.44 1.37
N VAL A 310 -6.53 28.64 2.35
CA VAL A 310 -5.19 28.71 2.94
C VAL A 310 -4.11 28.58 1.86
N LEU A 311 -4.32 27.68 0.89
CA LEU A 311 -3.41 27.50 -0.25
C LEU A 311 -3.42 28.67 -1.24
N GLY A 312 -4.33 29.63 -1.08
CA GLY A 312 -4.43 30.82 -1.93
C GLY A 312 -4.83 30.49 -3.36
N LEU A 313 -5.58 29.40 -3.58
CA LEU A 313 -6.06 29.04 -4.91
C LEU A 313 -7.16 30.02 -5.36
N ALA A 314 -7.18 30.33 -6.65
CA ALA A 314 -8.24 31.13 -7.28
C ALA A 314 -9.57 30.34 -7.33
N PRO A 315 -10.75 31.00 -7.38
CA PRO A 315 -12.05 30.33 -7.37
C PRO A 315 -12.19 29.18 -8.38
N GLU A 316 -11.70 29.37 -9.61
CA GLU A 316 -11.78 28.36 -10.67
C GLU A 316 -10.87 27.16 -10.36
N GLN A 317 -9.71 27.40 -9.74
CA GLN A 317 -8.83 26.33 -9.26
C GLN A 317 -9.48 25.56 -8.09
N ARG A 318 -10.19 26.25 -7.19
CA ARG A 318 -10.92 25.63 -6.08
C ARG A 318 -12.06 24.75 -6.59
N ALA A 319 -12.84 25.23 -7.57
CA ALA A 319 -13.92 24.44 -8.17
C ALA A 319 -13.39 23.16 -8.83
N ARG A 320 -12.30 23.25 -9.61
CA ARG A 320 -11.65 22.06 -10.20
C ARG A 320 -11.07 21.12 -9.15
N ALA A 321 -10.47 21.68 -8.10
CA ALA A 321 -9.94 20.91 -6.98
C ALA A 321 -11.04 20.12 -6.26
N TRP A 322 -12.20 20.75 -6.06
CA TRP A 322 -13.36 20.13 -5.43
C TRP A 322 -13.93 19.00 -6.28
N ALA A 323 -14.18 19.24 -7.57
CA ALA A 323 -14.65 18.21 -8.50
C ALA A 323 -13.72 16.99 -8.53
N ALA A 324 -12.39 17.21 -8.51
CA ALA A 324 -11.42 16.12 -8.44
C ALA A 324 -11.45 15.36 -7.10
N LEU A 325 -11.80 16.02 -5.99
CA LEU A 325 -11.99 15.34 -4.70
C LEU A 325 -13.25 14.49 -4.73
N GLU A 326 -14.35 15.02 -5.25
CA GLU A 326 -15.64 14.33 -5.35
C GLU A 326 -15.57 13.12 -6.30
N GLU A 327 -14.75 13.18 -7.35
CA GLU A 327 -14.48 12.01 -8.20
C GLU A 327 -13.65 10.94 -7.47
N GLU A 328 -12.67 11.36 -6.66
CA GLU A 328 -11.70 10.43 -6.06
C GLU A 328 -12.17 9.83 -4.73
N TRP A 329 -12.93 10.58 -3.93
CA TRP A 329 -13.35 10.19 -2.57
C TRP A 329 -14.21 8.93 -2.50
N PRO A 330 -15.20 8.70 -3.38
CA PRO A 330 -16.05 7.51 -3.30
C PRO A 330 -15.30 6.21 -3.62
N ARG A 331 -14.14 6.29 -4.30
CA ARG A 331 -13.39 5.12 -4.76
C ARG A 331 -12.98 4.23 -3.59
N GLU A 332 -13.06 2.91 -3.79
CA GLU A 332 -12.48 1.95 -2.85
C GLU A 332 -10.95 2.04 -2.85
N THR A 333 -10.37 2.26 -4.03
CA THR A 333 -8.93 2.39 -4.24
C THR A 333 -8.60 3.77 -4.82
N PRO A 334 -8.10 4.71 -4.01
CA PRO A 334 -7.76 6.05 -4.49
C PRO A 334 -6.52 6.04 -5.37
N TRP A 335 -6.34 7.10 -6.16
CA TRP A 335 -5.28 7.17 -7.15
C TRP A 335 -3.93 7.36 -6.46
N ARG A 336 -3.06 6.37 -6.54
CA ARG A 336 -1.74 6.36 -5.88
C ARG A 336 -0.68 7.17 -6.60
N ARG A 337 -1.00 8.43 -6.90
CA ARG A 337 -0.18 9.35 -7.70
C ARG A 337 1.25 9.46 -7.15
N ARG A 338 1.48 9.59 -5.83
CA ARG A 338 2.85 9.63 -5.26
C ARG A 338 3.62 8.34 -5.51
N LEU A 339 2.97 7.17 -5.42
CA LEU A 339 3.62 5.89 -5.68
C LEU A 339 4.11 5.83 -7.12
N PHE A 340 3.24 6.10 -8.09
CA PHE A 340 3.61 6.03 -9.51
C PHE A 340 4.64 7.08 -9.89
N ARG A 341 4.56 8.31 -9.36
CA ARG A 341 5.64 9.31 -9.51
C ARG A 341 6.96 8.83 -8.91
N HIS A 342 6.93 8.20 -7.75
CA HIS A 342 8.11 7.63 -7.13
C HIS A 342 8.72 6.52 -8.00
N LEU A 343 7.91 5.58 -8.48
CA LEU A 343 8.36 4.51 -9.38
C LEU A 343 8.97 5.06 -10.67
N ALA A 344 8.33 6.06 -11.28
CA ALA A 344 8.84 6.69 -12.50
C ALA A 344 10.20 7.36 -12.25
N ALA A 345 10.33 8.13 -11.17
CA ALA A 345 11.56 8.87 -10.88
C ALA A 345 12.70 8.02 -10.32
N ARG A 346 12.40 6.93 -9.61
CA ARG A 346 13.41 6.15 -8.86
C ARG A 346 13.78 4.84 -9.54
N VAL A 347 12.85 4.23 -10.25
CA VAL A 347 13.04 2.92 -10.90
C VAL A 347 13.16 3.11 -12.41
N LEU A 348 12.13 3.66 -13.06
CA LEU A 348 12.09 3.79 -14.52
C LEU A 348 13.16 4.74 -15.06
N ALA A 349 13.29 5.94 -14.47
CA ALA A 349 14.31 6.92 -14.85
C ALA A 349 15.75 6.43 -14.62
N ARG A 350 15.92 5.32 -13.88
CA ARG A 350 17.22 4.67 -13.67
C ARG A 350 17.42 3.44 -14.57
N GLY A 351 16.67 3.37 -15.67
CA GLY A 351 16.83 2.35 -16.71
C GLY A 351 16.21 1.00 -16.40
N ARG A 352 15.34 0.89 -15.38
CA ARG A 352 14.64 -0.36 -15.09
C ARG A 352 13.19 -0.30 -15.59
N PRO A 353 12.81 -1.05 -16.63
CA PRO A 353 11.41 -1.14 -17.03
C PRO A 353 10.56 -1.80 -15.94
N LEU A 354 9.27 -1.48 -15.94
CA LEU A 354 8.29 -1.94 -14.96
C LEU A 354 7.13 -2.62 -15.67
N LEU A 355 6.65 -3.72 -15.09
CA LEU A 355 5.44 -4.40 -15.52
C LEU A 355 4.47 -4.48 -14.35
N PHE A 356 3.25 -4.00 -14.57
CA PHE A 356 2.19 -3.92 -13.58
C PHE A 356 1.17 -5.05 -13.80
N LEU A 357 0.98 -5.86 -12.77
CA LEU A 357 0.02 -6.97 -12.75
C LEU A 357 -1.12 -6.61 -11.78
N PRO A 358 -2.23 -6.04 -12.26
CA PRO A 358 -3.38 -5.82 -11.40
C PRO A 358 -4.01 -7.17 -11.04
N VAL A 359 -4.25 -7.39 -9.75
CA VAL A 359 -4.95 -8.57 -9.26
C VAL A 359 -6.10 -8.10 -8.39
N ALA A 360 -7.32 -8.25 -8.87
CA ALA A 360 -8.50 -7.70 -8.22
C ALA A 360 -9.48 -8.79 -7.80
N HIS A 361 -10.18 -8.54 -6.70
CA HIS A 361 -11.36 -9.33 -6.34
C HIS A 361 -12.53 -8.95 -7.26
N ARG A 362 -13.42 -9.90 -7.52
CA ARG A 362 -14.68 -9.68 -8.22
C ARG A 362 -15.84 -9.75 -7.23
N TRP A 363 -16.78 -8.81 -7.37
CA TRP A 363 -18.04 -8.78 -6.65
C TRP A 363 -19.17 -9.39 -7.49
N GLY A 364 -20.22 -9.89 -6.83
CA GLY A 364 -21.44 -10.41 -7.47
C GLY A 364 -21.67 -11.89 -7.22
N GLU A 365 -22.48 -12.52 -8.08
CA GLU A 365 -22.93 -13.92 -7.94
C GLU A 365 -21.78 -14.94 -7.88
N ARG A 366 -20.63 -14.60 -8.47
CA ARG A 366 -19.41 -15.41 -8.47
C ARG A 366 -18.24 -14.59 -7.94
N PRO A 367 -18.13 -14.44 -6.61
CA PRO A 367 -16.97 -13.78 -6.02
C PRO A 367 -15.72 -14.56 -6.40
N GLY A 368 -14.61 -13.86 -6.63
CA GLY A 368 -13.38 -14.52 -7.04
C GLY A 368 -12.21 -13.57 -7.19
N VAL A 369 -11.11 -14.09 -7.72
CA VAL A 369 -9.89 -13.34 -7.99
C VAL A 369 -9.60 -13.38 -9.48
N ALA A 370 -9.20 -12.24 -10.03
CA ALA A 370 -8.80 -12.14 -11.43
C ALA A 370 -7.57 -11.27 -11.60
N VAL A 371 -6.73 -11.64 -12.57
CA VAL A 371 -5.69 -10.77 -13.10
C VAL A 371 -6.36 -9.82 -14.11
N GLY A 372 -6.21 -8.52 -13.90
CA GLY A 372 -6.78 -7.48 -14.76
C GLY A 372 -5.94 -7.19 -16.00
N GLU A 373 -6.22 -6.06 -16.64
CA GLU A 373 -5.45 -5.58 -17.80
C GLU A 373 -4.08 -5.08 -17.34
N ALA A 374 -3.01 -5.80 -17.70
CA ALA A 374 -1.63 -5.47 -17.33
C ALA A 374 -1.05 -4.33 -18.17
N TRP A 375 -0.04 -3.64 -17.61
CA TRP A 375 0.59 -2.48 -18.25
C TRP A 375 2.11 -2.58 -18.15
N SER A 376 2.83 -2.08 -19.15
CA SER A 376 4.28 -1.95 -19.13
C SER A 376 4.72 -0.49 -19.17
N TRP A 377 5.80 -0.17 -18.46
CA TRP A 377 6.56 1.05 -18.63
C TRP A 377 7.95 0.70 -19.14
N ARG A 378 8.28 1.23 -20.31
CA ARG A 378 9.56 1.01 -20.97
C ARG A 378 10.57 2.11 -20.65
N ALA A 379 10.16 3.37 -20.77
CA ALA A 379 11.05 4.52 -20.61
C ALA A 379 10.32 5.76 -20.07
N LEU A 380 11.09 6.72 -19.58
CA LEU A 380 10.62 8.06 -19.22
C LEU A 380 11.25 9.08 -20.18
N ALA A 381 10.45 9.66 -21.08
CA ALA A 381 10.89 10.64 -22.08
C ALA A 381 10.14 11.97 -21.89
N GLY A 382 10.87 13.06 -21.66
CA GLY A 382 10.26 14.38 -21.44
C GLY A 382 9.29 14.43 -20.25
N GLY A 383 9.55 13.65 -19.19
CA GLY A 383 8.65 13.52 -18.04
C GLY A 383 7.39 12.69 -18.29
N ARG A 384 7.22 12.14 -19.50
CA ARG A 384 6.14 11.22 -19.86
C ARG A 384 6.67 9.80 -19.88
N ILE A 385 5.88 8.90 -19.31
CA ILE A 385 6.11 7.48 -19.43
C ILE A 385 5.77 7.05 -20.85
N VAL A 386 6.57 6.15 -21.40
CA VAL A 386 6.31 5.45 -22.66
C VAL A 386 6.17 3.96 -22.33
N GLY A 387 5.07 3.36 -22.74
CA GLY A 387 4.70 2.01 -22.33
C GLY A 387 3.63 1.38 -23.21
N ARG A 388 3.04 0.28 -22.73
CA ARG A 388 1.94 -0.43 -23.41
C ARG A 388 0.85 -0.83 -22.43
N VAL A 389 -0.38 -0.89 -22.93
CA VAL A 389 -1.52 -1.56 -22.27
C VAL A 389 -1.67 -2.93 -22.89
N LEU A 390 -1.71 -3.99 -22.08
CA LEU A 390 -1.65 -5.39 -22.51
C LEU A 390 -3.03 -6.04 -22.49
N GLY A 391 -3.99 -5.41 -23.17
CA GLY A 391 -5.33 -5.96 -23.40
C GLY A 391 -5.32 -7.12 -24.41
N GLU A 392 -6.47 -7.42 -25.02
CA GLU A 392 -6.54 -8.40 -26.13
C GLU A 392 -5.68 -7.96 -27.32
N ALA A 393 -5.73 -6.67 -27.65
CA ALA A 393 -4.82 -6.02 -28.59
C ALA A 393 -3.90 -5.05 -27.82
N PRO A 394 -2.58 -5.35 -27.70
CA PRO A 394 -1.65 -4.45 -27.06
C PRO A 394 -1.61 -3.09 -27.76
N ARG A 395 -1.70 -2.00 -26.99
CA ARG A 395 -1.68 -0.63 -27.51
C ARG A 395 -0.61 0.19 -26.81
N GLY A 396 0.03 1.08 -27.57
CA GLY A 396 0.97 2.05 -27.01
C GLY A 396 0.28 2.96 -25.99
N TRP A 397 1.01 3.35 -24.96
CA TRP A 397 0.56 4.31 -23.96
C TRP A 397 1.63 5.36 -23.70
N SER A 398 1.23 6.63 -23.63
CA SER A 398 2.09 7.73 -23.22
C SER A 398 1.34 8.72 -22.33
N GLY A 399 1.89 8.97 -21.14
CA GLY A 399 1.26 9.83 -20.15
C GLY A 399 2.19 10.23 -19.03
N THR A 400 1.78 11.20 -18.22
CA THR A 400 2.44 11.47 -16.94
C THR A 400 2.16 10.32 -15.96
N PRO A 401 2.97 10.17 -14.89
CA PRO A 401 2.67 9.17 -13.84
C PRO A 401 1.32 9.41 -13.14
N ASP A 402 0.84 10.65 -13.07
CA ASP A 402 -0.45 10.99 -12.49
C ASP A 402 -1.60 10.55 -13.43
N GLU A 403 -1.44 10.74 -14.75
CA GLU A 403 -2.36 10.22 -15.79
C GLU A 403 -2.41 8.68 -15.77
N PHE A 404 -1.25 8.02 -15.64
CA PHE A 404 -1.18 6.56 -15.46
C PHE A 404 -1.98 6.11 -14.24
N ALA A 405 -1.75 6.73 -13.08
CA ALA A 405 -2.39 6.34 -11.82
C ALA A 405 -3.91 6.32 -11.94
N ALA A 406 -4.47 7.33 -12.61
CA ALA A 406 -5.91 7.44 -12.85
C ALA A 406 -6.41 6.43 -13.89
N ALA A 407 -5.71 6.28 -15.03
CA ALA A 407 -6.09 5.35 -16.09
C ALA A 407 -6.00 3.89 -15.64
N PHE A 408 -4.87 3.49 -15.03
CA PHE A 408 -4.65 2.16 -14.46
C PHE A 408 -5.65 1.87 -13.35
N GLY A 409 -5.90 2.84 -12.48
CA GLY A 409 -6.90 2.78 -11.42
C GLY A 409 -8.30 2.47 -11.96
N ARG A 410 -8.78 3.27 -12.92
CA ARG A 410 -10.09 3.09 -13.57
C ARG A 410 -10.24 1.76 -14.29
N ALA A 411 -9.20 1.31 -14.99
CA ALA A 411 -9.24 0.07 -15.75
C ALA A 411 -9.36 -1.17 -14.86
N ASN A 412 -8.74 -1.15 -13.67
CA ASN A 412 -8.50 -2.35 -12.88
C ASN A 412 -9.18 -2.39 -11.50
N TYR A 413 -9.58 -1.23 -10.96
CA TYR A 413 -10.18 -1.13 -9.62
C TYR A 413 -11.40 -0.21 -9.70
N ARG A 414 -12.57 -0.83 -9.53
CA ARG A 414 -13.86 -0.14 -9.49
C ARG A 414 -14.21 0.23 -8.06
#